data_AF-A0A3C1PGN7-F1
#
_entry.id   AF-A0A3C1PGN7-F1
#
_cell.length_a   1.000
_cell.length_b   1.000
_cell.length_c   1.000
_cell.angle_alpha   90.00
_cell.angle_beta   90.00
_cell.angle_gamma   90.00
#
_symmetry.space_group_name_H-M   'P 1'
#
loop_
_entity.id
_entity.type
_entity.pdbx_description
1 polymer ?
#
loop_
_entity_poly.entity_id
_entity_poly.type
_entity_poly.pdbx_seq_one_letter_code
_entity_poly.pdbx_strand_id
1 'polypeptide(L)' 'MELIEKIKESAKKHGKRIVLPEGFEERTLKAADQVIEEGLAQVILLGNPTEIAA' A
#
# COMPACT_ATOMS: atom_id res chain seq x y z
N MET A 1 21.17 -7.02 9.10
CA MET A 1 19.86 -6.68 8.52
C MET A 1 19.77 -5.18 8.37
N GLU A 2 19.58 -4.71 7.14
CA GLU A 2 19.33 -3.30 6.81
C GLU A 2 18.05 -2.80 7.51
N LEU A 3 18.00 -1.51 7.86
CA LEU A 3 16.90 -0.91 8.62
C LEU A 3 15.54 -1.10 7.93
N ILE A 4 15.51 -0.97 6.60
CA ILE A 4 14.28 -1.11 5.79
C ILE A 4 13.68 -2.51 5.92
N GLU A 5 14.51 -3.55 5.88
CA GLU A 5 14.05 -4.93 6.01
C GLU A 5 13.37 -5.18 7.36
N LYS A 6 13.95 -4.65 8.46
CA LYS A 6 13.32 -4.75 9.79
C LYS A 6 11.94 -4.08 9.85
N ILE A 7 11.78 -2.95 9.16
CA ILE A 7 10.50 -2.23 9.10
C ILE A 7 9.48 -3.06 8.30
N LYS A 8 9.88 -3.59 7.14
CA LYS A 8 9.03 -4.44 6.30
C LYS A 8 8.57 -5.70 7.04
N GLU A 9 9.46 -6.40 7.74
CA GLU A 9 9.10 -7.57 8.56
C GLU A 9 8.10 -7.23 9.66
N SER A 10 8.30 -6.11 10.36
CA SER A 10 7.36 -5.63 11.37
C SER A 10 5.99 -5.29 10.76
N ALA A 11 5.97 -4.68 9.58
CA ALA A 11 4.74 -4.38 8.84
C ALA A 11 3.97 -5.67 8.51
N LYS A 12 4.64 -6.66 7.89
CA LYS A 12 4.06 -7.98 7.58
C LYS A 12 3.48 -8.66 8.83
N LYS A 13 4.19 -8.62 9.95
CA LYS A 13 3.75 -9.23 11.22
C LYS A 13 2.45 -8.61 11.75
N HIS A 14 2.27 -7.30 11.61
CA HIS A 14 1.09 -6.61 12.16
C HIS A 14 -0.05 -6.48 11.14
N GLY A 15 0.23 -6.53 9.84
CA GLY A 15 -0.78 -6.50 8.78
C GLY A 15 -1.74 -5.32 8.89
N LYS A 16 -1.23 -4.15 9.29
CA LYS A 16 -2.06 -2.97 9.59
C LYS A 16 -2.78 -2.49 8.34
N ARG A 17 -3.86 -1.73 8.55
CA ARG A 17 -4.60 -1.08 7.48
C ARG A 17 -4.11 0.36 7.27
N ILE A 18 -3.89 0.74 6.02
CA ILE A 18 -3.50 2.10 5.63
C ILE A 18 -4.49 2.64 4.61
N VAL A 19 -4.78 3.94 4.68
CA VAL A 19 -5.66 4.65 3.75
C VAL A 19 -4.80 5.57 2.90
N LEU A 20 -4.91 5.45 1.57
CA LEU A 20 -4.21 6.29 0.61
C LEU A 20 -5.24 7.20 -0.08
N PRO A 21 -5.31 8.48 0.32
CA PRO A 21 -6.28 9.42 -0.26
C PRO A 21 -5.96 9.82 -1.70
N GLU A 22 -4.74 9.60 -2.18
CA GLU A 22 -4.25 9.96 -3.51
C GLU A 22 -4.49 8.83 -4.53
N GLY A 23 -5.70 8.24 -4.55
CA GLY A 23 -6.03 7.07 -5.37
C GLY A 23 -5.90 7.24 -6.89
N PHE A 24 -5.69 8.46 -7.37
CA PHE A 24 -5.51 8.79 -8.79
C PHE A 24 -4.04 9.04 -9.18
N GLU A 25 -3.13 9.07 -8.21
CA GLU A 25 -1.71 9.28 -8.50
C GLU A 25 -1.03 7.94 -8.85
N GLU A 26 -0.44 7.86 -10.05
CA GLU A 26 0.24 6.65 -10.53
C GLU A 26 1.32 6.15 -9.55
N ARG A 27 2.05 7.07 -8.92
CA ARG A 27 3.07 6.74 -7.90
C ARG A 27 2.47 6.09 -6.65
N THR A 28 1.26 6.49 -6.26
CA THR A 28 0.55 5.95 -5.10
C THR A 28 -0.04 4.59 -5.43
N LEU A 29 -0.58 4.41 -6.63
CA LEU A 29 -1.05 3.12 -7.13
C LEU A 29 0.09 2.09 -7.22
N LYS A 30 1.24 2.46 -7.78
CA LYS A 30 2.43 1.59 -7.82
C LYS A 30 2.92 1.17 -6.43
N ALA A 31 2.89 2.10 -5.47
CA ALA A 31 3.24 1.78 -4.09
C ALA A 31 2.21 0.86 -3.43
N ALA A 32 0.92 1.06 -3.70
CA ALA A 32 -0.16 0.20 -3.24
C ALA A 32 0.01 -1.24 -3.75
N ASP A 33 0.32 -1.41 -5.04
CA ASP A 33 0.60 -2.72 -5.64
C ASP A 33 1.76 -3.42 -4.92
N GLN A 34 2.89 -2.74 -4.71
CA GLN A 34 4.03 -3.31 -3.99
C GLN A 34 3.68 -3.69 -2.54
N VAL A 35 2.91 -2.86 -1.84
CA VAL A 35 2.45 -3.14 -0.47
C VAL A 35 1.59 -4.40 -0.43
N ILE A 36 0.73 -4.61 -1.43
CA ILE A 36 -0.15 -5.77 -1.54
C ILE A 36 0.66 -7.02 -1.92
N GLU A 37 1.51 -6.94 -2.94
CA GLU A 37 2.34 -8.05 -3.43
C GLU A 37 3.29 -8.56 -2.33
N GLU A 38 3.93 -7.65 -1.61
CA GLU A 38 4.84 -7.99 -0.51
C GLU A 38 4.10 -8.39 0.78
N GLY A 39 2.78 -8.16 0.86
CA GLY A 39 1.94 -8.47 2.03
C GLY A 39 2.22 -7.59 3.25
N LEU A 40 2.58 -6.32 3.05
CA LEU A 40 3.02 -5.42 4.12
C LEU A 40 1.84 -4.85 4.93
N ALA A 41 0.71 -4.58 4.28
CA ALA A 41 -0.45 -3.92 4.89
C ALA A 41 -1.73 -4.16 4.06
N GLN A 42 -2.89 -3.95 4.68
CA GLN A 42 -4.17 -3.85 3.99
C GLN A 42 -4.34 -2.43 3.46
N VAL A 43 -4.53 -2.27 2.14
CA VAL A 43 -4.65 -0.95 1.51
C VAL A 43 -6.12 -0.60 1.30
N ILE A 44 -6.49 0.64 1.63
CA ILE A 44 -7.74 1.29 1.20
C ILE A 44 -7.36 2.50 0.35
N LEU A 45 -7.83 2.53 -0.90
CA LEU A 45 -7.74 3.71 -1.76
C LEU A 45 -9.00 4.56 -1.59
N LEU A 46 -8.86 5.88 -1.49
CA LEU A 46 -9.99 6.80 -1.60
C LEU A 46 -10.04 7.42 -2.99
N GLY A 47 -11.26 7.55 -3.52
CA GLY A 47 -11.55 8.18 -4.79
C GLY A 47 -12.74 7.52 -5.47
N ASN A 48 -13.04 7.95 -6.69
CA ASN A 48 -14.09 7.38 -7.52
C ASN A 48 -13.62 6.03 -8.08
N PRO A 49 -14.28 4.89 -7.75
CA PRO A 49 -13.85 3.57 -8.20
C PRO A 49 -13.76 3.44 -9.72
N THR A 50 -14.63 4.13 -10.46
CA THR A 50 -14.63 4.07 -11.93
C THR A 50 -13.41 4.76 -12.52
N GLU A 51 -12.96 5.87 -11.93
CA GLU A 51 -11.78 6.60 -12.38
C GLU A 51 -10.48 5.92 -11.94
N ILE A 52 -10.48 5.25 -10.78
CA ILE A 52 -9.32 4.49 -10.27
C ILE A 52 -9.13 3.19 -11.07
N ALA A 53 -10.21 2.55 -11.51
CA ALA A 53 -10.17 1.27 -12.24
C ALA A 53 -10.12 1.42 -13.78
N ALA A 54 -10.11 2.66 -14.29
CA ALA A 54 -10.03 2.96 -15.73
C ALA A 54 -8.63 2.70 -16.28
#